data_AF-A0A0G3H3C6-F1
#
_entry.id   AF-A0A0G3H3C6-F1
#
_cell.length_a   1.000
_cell.length_b   1.000
_cell.length_c   1.000
_cell.angle_alpha   90.00
_cell.angle_beta   90.00
_cell.angle_gamma   90.00
#
_symmetry.space_group_name_H-M   'P 1'
#
loop_
_entity.id
_entity.type
_entity.pdbx_description
1 polymer ?
#
loop_
_entity_poly.entity_id
_entity_poly.type
_entity_poly.pdbx_seq_one_letter_code
_entity_poly.pdbx_strand_id
1 'polypeptide(L)'
;MSDIHFELTHETKTAISGEVLYRIRAVRDIPARFVCEGELGGWVSSTHTPSGEPRIGKNAWVEGEAQVFEGARVTGHARVGGEAILSGNALVKGRARVFGDPQIGGNAIVRGGSTIRGGKICGDAQVSGEAQVHGKVWGQARVSGQAIVSCSGRVTGRAHVCERATVENSLVEGRAKIAGTATVTGDSHVFGRARLGGVAWVNGATVGGSAVITAPLPSHAVVVGPAHITHFTHCFVAGPMSTGGTVTVYRTHKHKAKVDAHSPLNTHERAIVAHAQQQVLAKRPEPPLCFELTDRKRVLSDGTVVYQIRATRDHHYLGVTAGDVGGWVSSTHTDDGTARIIDSWVAGNAIVRDNARIVEEVLVEGNAVIKDEAYLYQGVVVGGDTVVGGSTTITTQAEITGNAVLSGAGRIYPYVFAELTGPIPDACLYTVDDHRLLEVEGVQVTVTRTRKNRAHIAYLDTETHTWSTRSPFAGPLHPEILAIVREWECTCNLGVFVNQPEPFRT
;
A
#
# COMPACT_ATOMS: atom_id res chain seq x y z
N MET A 1 13.95 -24.39 35.20
CA MET A 1 15.02 -23.71 34.45
C MET A 1 14.56 -22.27 34.21
N SER A 2 15.43 -21.27 34.35
CA SER A 2 15.07 -19.87 34.14
C SER A 2 14.82 -19.60 32.64
N ASP A 3 13.77 -18.83 32.31
CA ASP A 3 13.57 -18.34 30.93
C ASP A 3 14.51 -17.17 30.57
N ILE A 4 15.27 -16.68 31.54
CA ILE A 4 16.37 -15.72 31.38
C ILE A 4 17.55 -16.40 30.66
N HIS A 5 18.11 -15.73 29.66
CA HIS A 5 19.25 -16.17 28.82
C HIS A 5 20.44 -15.19 28.85
N PHE A 6 20.41 -14.24 29.77
CA PHE A 6 21.47 -13.26 29.98
C PHE A 6 21.76 -13.05 31.48
N GLU A 7 22.97 -12.63 31.80
CA GLU A 7 23.36 -12.14 33.11
C GLU A 7 23.65 -10.63 33.07
N LEU A 8 23.69 -10.00 34.25
CA LEU A 8 24.13 -8.61 34.41
C LEU A 8 25.61 -8.62 34.76
N THR A 9 26.43 -7.86 34.04
CA THR A 9 27.87 -7.73 34.37
C THR A 9 28.11 -6.65 35.43
N HIS A 10 29.37 -6.48 35.84
CA HIS A 10 29.81 -5.37 36.70
C HIS A 10 29.95 -4.02 35.95
N GLU A 11 29.82 -4.01 34.62
CA GLU A 11 29.89 -2.79 33.82
C GLU A 11 28.55 -2.03 33.94
N THR A 12 28.60 -0.78 34.43
CA THR A 12 27.40 0.02 34.72
C THR A 12 27.44 1.42 34.13
N LYS A 13 26.28 1.94 33.71
CA LYS A 13 26.08 3.36 33.37
C LYS A 13 24.75 3.90 33.91
N THR A 14 24.64 5.21 34.09
CA THR A 14 23.41 5.86 34.59
C THR A 14 22.48 6.21 33.43
N ALA A 15 21.22 5.80 33.51
CA ALA A 15 20.17 6.18 32.57
C ALA A 15 19.75 7.65 32.74
N ILE A 16 19.04 8.21 31.75
CA ILE A 16 18.44 9.54 31.84
C ILE A 16 17.39 9.68 32.97
N SER A 17 16.84 8.56 33.45
CA SER A 17 15.95 8.50 34.63
C SER A 17 16.69 8.54 35.97
N GLY A 18 18.01 8.37 35.96
CA GLY A 18 18.82 8.13 37.17
C GLY A 18 18.93 6.66 37.57
N GLU A 19 18.23 5.72 36.92
CA GLU A 19 18.43 4.28 37.16
C GLU A 19 19.85 3.84 36.76
N VAL A 20 20.46 2.96 37.56
CA VAL A 20 21.68 2.26 37.18
C VAL A 20 21.34 1.18 36.17
N LEU A 21 22.03 1.18 35.03
CA LEU A 21 21.96 0.14 34.01
C LEU A 21 23.20 -0.72 34.07
N TYR A 22 23.03 -2.02 33.86
CA TYR A 22 24.08 -3.02 33.75
C TYR A 22 24.20 -3.49 32.31
N ARG A 23 25.43 -3.67 31.81
CA ARG A 23 25.67 -4.36 30.53
C ARG A 23 25.19 -5.81 30.66
N ILE A 24 24.47 -6.33 29.67
CA ILE A 24 24.07 -7.75 29.65
C ILE A 24 25.12 -8.61 28.96
N ARG A 25 25.22 -9.87 29.38
CA ARG A 25 26.04 -10.90 28.71
C ARG A 25 25.20 -12.17 28.47
N ALA A 26 25.32 -12.79 27.32
CA ALA A 26 24.62 -14.06 27.03
C ALA A 26 25.18 -15.20 27.91
N VAL A 27 24.29 -15.99 28.54
CA VAL A 27 24.69 -17.17 29.35
C VAL A 27 24.52 -18.51 28.63
N ARG A 28 24.21 -18.44 27.32
CA ARG A 28 24.13 -19.56 26.37
C ARG A 28 23.94 -18.99 24.96
N ASP A 29 24.21 -19.81 23.94
CA ASP A 29 23.91 -19.45 22.56
C ASP A 29 22.43 -19.09 22.34
N ILE A 30 22.20 -18.11 21.47
CA ILE A 30 20.89 -17.72 20.96
C ILE A 30 20.95 -17.70 19.42
N PRO A 31 20.98 -18.87 18.74
CA PRO A 31 21.23 -18.94 17.30
C PRO A 31 20.24 -18.14 16.45
N ALA A 32 18.97 -18.07 16.87
CA ALA A 32 17.94 -17.27 16.21
C ALA A 32 18.21 -15.74 16.21
N ARG A 33 19.21 -15.28 16.96
CA ARG A 33 19.69 -13.89 17.07
C ARG A 33 21.13 -13.70 16.55
N PHE A 34 21.83 -14.78 16.21
CA PHE A 34 23.28 -14.80 15.92
C PHE A 34 24.14 -14.33 17.11
N VAL A 35 23.75 -14.71 18.33
CA VAL A 35 24.47 -14.37 19.57
C VAL A 35 25.09 -15.62 20.17
N CYS A 36 26.38 -15.57 20.49
CA CYS A 36 27.11 -16.65 21.14
C CYS A 36 27.08 -16.54 22.67
N GLU A 37 27.29 -17.63 23.38
CA GLU A 37 27.55 -17.60 24.82
C GLU A 37 28.73 -16.68 25.16
N GLY A 38 28.59 -15.88 26.23
CA GLY A 38 29.60 -14.90 26.65
C GLY A 38 29.56 -13.56 25.90
N GLU A 39 28.78 -13.42 24.84
CA GLU A 39 28.69 -12.18 24.06
C GLU A 39 27.97 -11.05 24.82
N LEU A 40 28.47 -9.81 24.70
CA LEU A 40 27.89 -8.63 25.34
C LEU A 40 26.72 -8.07 24.52
N GLY A 41 25.57 -7.89 25.16
CA GLY A 41 24.41 -7.23 24.58
C GLY A 41 24.38 -5.73 24.90
N GLY A 42 23.17 -5.17 25.03
CA GLY A 42 22.93 -3.80 25.48
C GLY A 42 22.83 -3.66 26.99
N TRP A 43 22.04 -2.69 27.45
CA TRP A 43 21.99 -2.23 28.83
C TRP A 43 20.61 -2.35 29.44
N VAL A 44 20.51 -2.87 30.67
CA VAL A 44 19.23 -3.00 31.39
C VAL A 44 19.37 -2.68 32.87
N SER A 45 18.33 -2.14 33.51
CA SER A 45 18.37 -1.88 34.97
C SER A 45 18.17 -3.13 35.83
N SER A 46 17.63 -4.22 35.26
CA SER A 46 17.37 -5.47 35.99
C SER A 46 17.02 -6.62 35.05
N THR A 47 17.09 -7.87 35.54
CA THR A 47 16.65 -9.06 34.78
C THR A 47 15.13 -9.13 34.59
N HIS A 48 14.36 -8.61 35.56
CA HIS A 48 12.90 -8.61 35.59
C HIS A 48 12.35 -7.20 35.84
N THR A 49 11.18 -6.88 35.30
CA THR A 49 10.46 -5.64 35.61
C THR A 49 9.97 -5.60 37.06
N PRO A 50 9.53 -4.44 37.58
CA PRO A 50 8.88 -4.34 38.90
C PRO A 50 7.65 -5.25 39.07
N SER A 51 7.05 -5.74 37.98
CA SER A 51 5.92 -6.69 38.00
C SER A 51 6.36 -8.17 38.04
N GLY A 52 7.64 -8.47 38.23
CA GLY A 52 8.18 -9.83 38.27
C GLY A 52 8.33 -10.52 36.91
N GLU A 53 8.12 -9.80 35.81
CA GLU A 53 8.16 -10.36 34.46
C GLU A 53 9.56 -10.23 33.84
N PRO A 54 10.05 -11.22 33.05
CA PRO A 54 11.31 -11.09 32.33
C PRO A 54 11.36 -9.81 31.47
N ARG A 55 12.43 -9.03 31.66
CA ARG A 55 12.66 -7.77 30.93
C ARG A 55 13.02 -8.02 29.47
N ILE A 56 13.87 -9.02 29.24
CA ILE A 56 14.13 -9.59 27.90
C ILE A 56 13.55 -11.00 27.88
N GLY A 57 12.62 -11.25 26.95
CA GLY A 57 11.97 -12.55 26.78
C GLY A 57 12.85 -13.58 26.04
N LYS A 58 12.48 -14.86 26.17
CA LYS A 58 13.26 -16.05 25.76
C LYS A 58 13.92 -16.02 24.36
N ASN A 59 13.29 -15.36 23.37
CA ASN A 59 13.75 -15.30 21.98
C ASN A 59 14.11 -13.88 21.52
N ALA A 60 14.10 -12.90 22.44
CA ALA A 60 14.42 -11.51 22.18
C ALA A 60 15.87 -11.21 22.56
N TRP A 61 16.46 -10.19 21.94
CA TRP A 61 17.80 -9.71 22.29
C TRP A 61 17.87 -8.19 22.28
N VAL A 62 18.75 -7.67 23.13
CA VAL A 62 19.11 -6.25 23.21
C VAL A 62 20.60 -6.16 22.98
N GLU A 63 21.04 -5.33 22.05
CA GLU A 63 22.42 -5.27 21.53
C GLU A 63 22.94 -3.82 21.43
N GLY A 64 24.24 -3.64 21.19
CA GLY A 64 24.84 -2.31 21.06
C GLY A 64 24.69 -1.46 22.33
N GLU A 65 24.37 -0.18 22.18
CA GLU A 65 24.22 0.77 23.29
C GLU A 65 22.79 0.93 23.80
N ALA A 66 21.85 0.13 23.28
CA ALA A 66 20.43 0.21 23.59
C ALA A 66 20.14 0.00 25.09
N GLN A 67 19.19 0.77 25.61
CA GLN A 67 18.89 0.89 27.04
C GLN A 67 17.44 0.48 27.31
N VAL A 68 17.20 -0.45 28.24
CA VAL A 68 15.85 -0.89 28.63
C VAL A 68 15.69 -0.87 30.14
N PHE A 69 14.88 0.04 30.66
CA PHE A 69 14.78 0.32 32.11
C PHE A 69 13.35 0.63 32.56
N GLU A 70 13.14 1.04 33.81
CA GLU A 70 11.80 1.19 34.43
C GLU A 70 10.97 -0.10 34.26
N GLY A 71 9.75 -0.04 33.74
CA GLY A 71 8.88 -1.18 33.41
C GLY A 71 8.99 -1.69 31.97
N ALA A 72 9.93 -1.18 31.16
CA ALA A 72 9.99 -1.48 29.72
C ALA A 72 10.45 -2.92 29.45
N ARG A 73 9.92 -3.52 28.39
CA ARG A 73 10.09 -4.95 28.04
C ARG A 73 10.33 -5.19 26.56
N VAL A 74 11.20 -6.17 26.28
CA VAL A 74 11.49 -6.67 24.92
C VAL A 74 11.20 -8.16 24.89
N THR A 75 10.23 -8.60 24.08
CA THR A 75 9.70 -9.98 24.12
C THR A 75 9.44 -10.57 22.72
N GLY A 76 9.01 -11.84 22.65
CA GLY A 76 8.88 -12.54 21.38
C GLY A 76 10.23 -12.67 20.66
N HIS A 77 10.25 -12.44 19.36
CA HIS A 77 11.45 -12.39 18.51
C HIS A 77 11.83 -10.95 18.14
N ALA A 78 11.66 -9.99 19.06
CA ALA A 78 12.15 -8.63 18.84
C ALA A 78 13.69 -8.55 18.86
N ARG A 79 14.24 -7.53 18.20
CA ARG A 79 15.64 -7.07 18.34
C ARG A 79 15.65 -5.58 18.61
N VAL A 80 16.44 -5.15 19.59
CA VAL A 80 16.62 -3.74 19.96
C VAL A 80 18.11 -3.43 20.03
N GLY A 81 18.59 -2.54 19.18
CA GLY A 81 20.01 -2.21 19.05
C GLY A 81 20.27 -0.71 18.79
N GLY A 82 21.50 -0.39 18.40
CA GLY A 82 21.93 1.01 18.24
C GLY A 82 21.99 1.73 19.59
N GLU A 83 21.48 2.95 19.64
CA GLU A 83 21.35 3.79 20.84
C GLU A 83 19.89 3.87 21.34
N ALA A 84 19.03 2.91 20.94
CA ALA A 84 17.61 2.93 21.27
C ALA A 84 17.33 2.99 22.79
N ILE A 85 16.42 3.87 23.20
CA ILE A 85 16.05 4.09 24.61
C ILE A 85 14.60 3.61 24.83
N LEU A 86 14.43 2.61 25.70
CA LEU A 86 13.14 2.03 26.08
C LEU A 86 12.87 2.25 27.57
N SER A 87 11.80 3.00 27.90
CA SER A 87 11.41 3.34 29.28
C SER A 87 9.89 3.28 29.51
N GLY A 88 9.42 3.69 30.69
CA GLY A 88 8.03 3.57 31.12
C GLY A 88 7.58 2.11 31.19
N ASN A 89 6.40 1.82 30.65
CA ASN A 89 5.85 0.48 30.44
C ASN A 89 5.95 0.05 28.95
N ALA A 90 6.92 0.58 28.20
CA ALA A 90 7.03 0.32 26.76
C ALA A 90 7.22 -1.18 26.46
N LEU A 91 6.46 -1.71 25.50
CA LEU A 91 6.48 -3.12 25.13
C LEU A 91 6.83 -3.31 23.66
N VAL A 92 8.06 -3.77 23.40
CA VAL A 92 8.49 -4.22 22.07
C VAL A 92 8.33 -5.74 21.99
N LYS A 93 7.59 -6.22 20.99
CA LYS A 93 7.30 -7.66 20.82
C LYS A 93 7.13 -8.11 19.36
N GLY A 94 6.85 -9.39 19.13
CA GLY A 94 6.64 -9.93 17.78
C GLY A 94 7.97 -10.19 17.07
N ARG A 95 8.15 -9.66 15.87
CA ARG A 95 9.41 -9.68 15.10
C ARG A 95 10.00 -8.27 14.94
N ALA A 96 9.59 -7.33 15.78
CA ALA A 96 9.92 -5.92 15.65
C ALA A 96 11.43 -5.66 15.72
N ARG A 97 11.89 -4.71 14.92
CA ARG A 97 13.30 -4.31 14.81
C ARG A 97 13.41 -2.84 15.21
N VAL A 98 14.12 -2.57 16.30
CA VAL A 98 14.36 -1.21 16.81
C VAL A 98 15.85 -0.96 16.77
N PHE A 99 16.30 0.06 16.04
CA PHE A 99 17.72 0.40 15.88
C PHE A 99 17.88 1.87 15.49
N GLY A 100 19.12 2.37 15.44
CA GLY A 100 19.38 3.81 15.39
C GLY A 100 19.22 4.44 16.78
N ASP A 101 18.62 5.63 16.86
CA ASP A 101 18.46 6.45 18.07
C ASP A 101 17.01 6.59 18.64
N PRO A 102 16.06 5.63 18.44
CA PRO A 102 14.65 5.87 18.78
C PRO A 102 14.40 5.88 20.30
N GLN A 103 13.54 6.81 20.73
CA GLN A 103 13.03 6.91 22.11
C GLN A 103 11.63 6.32 22.20
N ILE A 104 11.46 5.19 22.91
CA ILE A 104 10.18 4.49 23.09
C ILE A 104 9.82 4.50 24.58
N GLY A 105 8.69 5.12 24.95
CA GLY A 105 8.33 5.31 26.37
C GLY A 105 6.83 5.36 26.66
N GLY A 106 6.46 5.56 27.93
CA GLY A 106 5.07 5.50 28.37
C GLY A 106 4.51 4.07 28.24
N ASN A 107 3.28 3.91 27.75
CA ASN A 107 2.64 2.60 27.52
C ASN A 107 2.76 2.15 26.05
N ALA A 108 3.76 2.64 25.31
CA ALA A 108 3.87 2.42 23.87
C ALA A 108 4.06 0.92 23.52
N ILE A 109 3.36 0.45 22.49
CA ILE A 109 3.44 -0.95 22.04
C ILE A 109 3.96 -1.00 20.60
N VAL A 110 5.11 -1.63 20.40
CA VAL A 110 5.69 -1.92 19.08
C VAL A 110 5.62 -3.43 18.82
N ARG A 111 5.00 -3.85 17.72
CA ARG A 111 4.74 -5.27 17.40
C ARG A 111 4.73 -5.57 15.90
N GLY A 112 4.49 -6.82 15.51
CA GLY A 112 4.60 -7.26 14.10
C GLY A 112 6.06 -7.37 13.65
N GLY A 113 6.35 -7.26 12.35
CA GLY A 113 7.71 -7.06 11.82
C GLY A 113 8.14 -5.58 11.72
N SER A 114 7.40 -4.66 12.35
CA SER A 114 7.64 -3.21 12.28
C SER A 114 9.09 -2.83 12.58
N THR A 115 9.57 -1.83 11.84
CA THR A 115 10.94 -1.32 11.87
C THR A 115 10.95 0.12 12.36
N ILE A 116 11.61 0.35 13.49
CA ILE A 116 11.79 1.67 14.09
C ILE A 116 13.27 2.03 13.97
N ARG A 117 13.58 3.13 13.26
CA ARG A 117 14.94 3.55 12.92
C ARG A 117 15.40 4.84 13.61
N GLY A 118 14.48 5.55 14.25
CA GLY A 118 14.72 6.81 14.94
C GLY A 118 13.41 7.46 15.37
N GLY A 119 13.51 8.66 15.95
CA GLY A 119 12.35 9.45 16.38
C GLY A 119 11.81 9.06 17.77
N LYS A 120 10.54 9.40 18.05
CA LYS A 120 9.95 9.27 19.39
C LYS A 120 8.57 8.63 19.37
N ILE A 121 8.40 7.55 20.14
CA ILE A 121 7.15 6.80 20.29
C ILE A 121 6.73 6.80 21.76
N CYS A 122 5.64 7.49 22.13
CA CYS A 122 5.27 7.61 23.55
C CYS A 122 3.77 7.80 23.84
N GLY A 123 3.38 7.59 25.11
CA GLY A 123 1.97 7.54 25.52
C GLY A 123 1.41 6.13 25.31
N ASP A 124 0.17 5.99 24.87
CA ASP A 124 -0.47 4.70 24.52
C ASP A 124 -0.30 4.35 23.02
N ALA A 125 0.73 4.89 22.37
CA ALA A 125 0.95 4.77 20.93
C ALA A 125 1.19 3.31 20.52
N GLN A 126 0.64 2.90 19.36
CA GLN A 126 0.76 1.53 18.87
C GLN A 126 1.33 1.48 17.45
N VAL A 127 2.45 0.78 17.28
CA VAL A 127 3.06 0.48 15.96
C VAL A 127 2.98 -1.03 15.71
N SER A 128 2.53 -1.43 14.54
CA SER A 128 2.20 -2.84 14.23
C SER A 128 2.27 -3.17 12.74
N GLY A 129 2.15 -4.45 12.39
CA GLY A 129 2.38 -4.92 11.02
C GLY A 129 3.85 -4.82 10.64
N GLU A 130 4.12 -4.44 9.39
CA GLU A 130 5.43 -4.18 8.80
C GLU A 130 5.71 -2.66 8.67
N ALA A 131 5.08 -1.85 9.53
CA ALA A 131 5.19 -0.40 9.48
C ALA A 131 6.62 0.09 9.73
N GLN A 132 7.01 1.18 9.05
CA GLN A 132 8.34 1.79 9.15
C GLN A 132 8.23 3.18 9.78
N VAL A 133 8.96 3.42 10.87
CA VAL A 133 8.89 4.69 11.61
C VAL A 133 10.30 5.25 11.83
N HIS A 134 10.49 6.47 11.32
CA HIS A 134 11.62 7.36 11.57
C HIS A 134 11.14 8.70 12.20
N GLY A 135 9.84 8.99 12.14
CA GLY A 135 9.21 10.18 12.70
C GLY A 135 8.74 10.03 14.16
N LYS A 136 7.79 10.86 14.57
CA LYS A 136 7.25 10.89 15.94
C LYS A 136 5.81 10.37 15.98
N VAL A 137 5.50 9.44 16.88
CA VAL A 137 4.17 8.82 17.04
C VAL A 137 3.77 8.85 18.53
N TRP A 138 2.75 9.63 18.91
CA TRP A 138 2.42 9.77 20.34
C TRP A 138 0.93 9.87 20.68
N GLY A 139 0.62 9.87 21.97
CA GLY A 139 -0.76 9.86 22.47
C GLY A 139 -1.38 8.48 22.31
N GLN A 140 -2.54 8.38 21.68
CA GLN A 140 -3.26 7.14 21.36
C GLN A 140 -3.17 6.81 19.86
N ALA A 141 -2.15 7.35 19.16
CA ALA A 141 -1.93 7.17 17.74
C ALA A 141 -1.63 5.71 17.37
N ARG A 142 -2.03 5.33 16.16
CA ARG A 142 -1.85 3.98 15.62
C ARG A 142 -1.16 4.04 14.26
N VAL A 143 -0.08 3.29 14.10
CA VAL A 143 0.60 3.05 12.82
C VAL A 143 0.61 1.54 12.55
N SER A 144 0.20 1.12 11.35
CA SER A 144 -0.10 -0.29 11.07
C SER A 144 -0.02 -0.65 9.59
N GLY A 145 -0.04 -1.94 9.24
CA GLY A 145 0.13 -2.37 7.86
C GLY A 145 1.59 -2.24 7.42
N GLN A 146 1.81 -1.69 6.23
CA GLN A 146 3.10 -1.30 5.65
C GLN A 146 3.28 0.24 5.68
N ALA A 147 2.57 0.95 6.58
CA ALA A 147 2.58 2.41 6.63
C ALA A 147 3.96 2.97 6.98
N ILE A 148 4.29 4.13 6.39
CA ILE A 148 5.59 4.81 6.55
C ILE A 148 5.38 6.17 7.22
N VAL A 149 6.17 6.45 8.26
CA VAL A 149 6.26 7.77 8.90
C VAL A 149 7.72 8.20 8.92
N SER A 150 8.12 9.01 7.93
CA SER A 150 9.49 9.41 7.63
C SER A 150 9.66 10.94 7.71
N CYS A 151 10.90 11.43 7.54
CA CYS A 151 11.23 12.85 7.34
C CYS A 151 10.45 13.80 8.27
N SER A 152 10.75 13.85 9.57
CA SER A 152 10.04 14.73 10.53
C SER A 152 8.51 14.53 10.66
N GLY A 153 7.94 13.49 10.04
CA GLY A 153 6.52 13.15 10.11
C GLY A 153 6.04 12.93 11.54
N ARG A 154 4.83 13.41 11.84
CA ARG A 154 4.24 13.46 13.18
C ARG A 154 2.83 12.88 13.20
N VAL A 155 2.58 11.84 14.00
CA VAL A 155 1.26 11.22 14.16
C VAL A 155 0.84 11.25 15.63
N THR A 156 -0.31 11.85 15.96
CA THR A 156 -0.73 12.03 17.35
C THR A 156 -2.26 11.98 17.58
N GLY A 157 -2.70 12.23 18.82
CA GLY A 157 -4.08 12.12 19.24
C GLY A 157 -4.55 10.66 19.20
N ARG A 158 -5.64 10.40 18.48
CA ARG A 158 -6.17 9.07 18.11
C ARG A 158 -6.09 8.87 16.58
N ALA A 159 -5.12 9.50 15.92
CA ALA A 159 -4.92 9.33 14.48
C ALA A 159 -4.51 7.88 14.15
N HIS A 160 -4.90 7.40 12.98
CA HIS A 160 -4.59 6.05 12.51
C HIS A 160 -4.05 6.10 11.08
N VAL A 161 -2.75 5.82 10.93
CA VAL A 161 -2.09 5.61 9.64
C VAL A 161 -1.97 4.11 9.41
N CYS A 162 -2.45 3.62 8.26
CA CYS A 162 -2.55 2.19 8.00
C CYS A 162 -2.36 1.83 6.52
N GLU A 163 -2.35 0.53 6.24
CA GLU A 163 -2.20 -0.03 4.88
C GLU A 163 -0.84 0.38 4.29
N ARG A 164 -0.75 1.09 3.16
CA ARG A 164 0.50 1.55 2.53
C ARG A 164 0.61 3.09 2.55
N ALA A 165 -0.04 3.73 3.52
CA ALA A 165 -0.04 5.18 3.63
C ALA A 165 1.33 5.74 4.08
N THR A 166 1.70 6.89 3.52
CA THR A 166 2.98 7.58 3.78
C THR A 166 2.73 8.97 4.38
N VAL A 167 3.46 9.30 5.44
CA VAL A 167 3.42 10.62 6.10
C VAL A 167 4.84 11.17 6.24
N GLU A 168 5.13 12.25 5.53
CA GLU A 168 6.44 12.91 5.48
C GLU A 168 6.32 14.41 5.67
N ASN A 169 7.23 14.98 6.47
CA ASN A 169 7.28 16.39 6.84
C ASN A 169 5.91 16.97 7.25
N SER A 170 5.00 16.15 7.80
CA SER A 170 3.59 16.50 7.97
C SER A 170 3.06 16.12 9.35
N LEU A 171 1.99 16.79 9.80
CA LEU A 171 1.31 16.53 11.08
C LEU A 171 -0.05 15.88 10.85
N VAL A 172 -0.28 14.72 11.48
CA VAL A 172 -1.54 13.97 11.43
C VAL A 172 -2.06 13.77 12.86
N GLU A 173 -3.25 14.28 13.17
CA GLU A 173 -3.74 14.32 14.55
C GLU A 173 -5.26 14.17 14.72
N GLY A 174 -5.73 14.34 15.96
CA GLY A 174 -7.15 14.25 16.30
C GLY A 174 -7.66 12.80 16.26
N ARG A 175 -8.54 12.49 15.31
CA ARG A 175 -9.07 11.16 14.96
C ARG A 175 -8.96 10.92 13.45
N ALA A 176 -7.96 11.54 12.79
CA ALA A 176 -7.75 11.39 11.36
C ALA A 176 -7.40 9.93 11.01
N LYS A 177 -7.90 9.42 9.89
CA LYS A 177 -7.50 8.13 9.32
C LYS A 177 -6.81 8.36 7.98
N ILE A 178 -5.64 7.76 7.78
CA ILE A 178 -4.93 7.71 6.50
C ILE A 178 -4.74 6.23 6.15
N ALA A 179 -5.19 5.84 4.96
CA ALA A 179 -5.31 4.46 4.50
C ALA A 179 -5.03 4.35 2.99
N GLY A 180 -5.13 3.17 2.40
CA GLY A 180 -4.78 2.92 1.01
C GLY A 180 -3.28 3.11 0.76
N THR A 181 -2.95 3.80 -0.32
CA THR A 181 -1.61 4.28 -0.68
C THR A 181 -1.53 5.81 -0.55
N ALA A 182 -2.34 6.40 0.35
CA ALA A 182 -2.42 7.85 0.48
C ALA A 182 -1.12 8.45 1.02
N THR A 183 -0.69 9.55 0.41
CA THR A 183 0.60 10.20 0.64
C THR A 183 0.38 11.63 1.13
N VAL A 184 0.95 11.97 2.29
CA VAL A 184 0.83 13.29 2.92
C VAL A 184 2.23 13.87 3.11
N THR A 185 2.52 14.94 2.38
CA THR A 185 3.86 15.53 2.22
C THR A 185 3.88 17.05 2.40
N GLY A 186 5.08 17.63 2.49
CA GLY A 186 5.32 19.07 2.34
C GLY A 186 4.55 19.92 3.36
N ASP A 187 4.84 19.78 4.65
CA ASP A 187 4.28 20.61 5.73
C ASP A 187 2.73 20.57 5.85
N SER A 188 2.11 19.50 5.35
CA SER A 188 0.66 19.31 5.42
C SER A 188 0.18 19.03 6.86
N HIS A 189 -1.03 19.50 7.19
CA HIS A 189 -1.66 19.32 8.51
C HIS A 189 -3.04 18.66 8.36
N VAL A 190 -3.14 17.40 8.79
CA VAL A 190 -4.36 16.58 8.71
C VAL A 190 -4.93 16.35 10.10
N PHE A 191 -6.12 16.87 10.40
CA PHE A 191 -6.67 16.87 11.76
C PHE A 191 -8.18 16.57 11.83
N GLY A 192 -8.73 16.58 13.05
CA GLY A 192 -10.16 16.33 13.27
C GLY A 192 -10.53 14.87 13.02
N ARG A 193 -11.55 14.60 12.21
CA ARG A 193 -12.00 13.26 11.78
C ARG A 193 -11.77 13.06 10.27
N ALA A 194 -10.77 13.72 9.69
CA ALA A 194 -10.42 13.58 8.28
C ALA A 194 -10.13 12.13 7.91
N ARG A 195 -10.50 11.72 6.68
CA ARG A 195 -10.30 10.38 6.13
C ARG A 195 -9.64 10.50 4.78
N LEU A 196 -8.37 10.13 4.71
CA LEU A 196 -7.61 9.98 3.47
C LEU A 196 -7.56 8.48 3.12
N GLY A 197 -7.83 8.12 1.87
CA GLY A 197 -7.86 6.73 1.41
C GLY A 197 -7.57 6.61 -0.08
N GLY A 198 -7.54 5.38 -0.60
CA GLY A 198 -7.21 5.14 -2.01
C GLY A 198 -5.83 5.70 -2.36
N VAL A 199 -5.75 6.46 -3.46
CA VAL A 199 -4.54 7.11 -3.99
C VAL A 199 -4.46 8.61 -3.64
N ALA A 200 -5.07 9.04 -2.52
CA ALA A 200 -5.08 10.46 -2.14
C ALA A 200 -3.67 11.03 -1.91
N TRP A 201 -3.33 12.12 -2.62
CA TRP A 201 -2.09 12.87 -2.43
C TRP A 201 -2.41 14.25 -1.83
N VAL A 202 -1.79 14.57 -0.70
CA VAL A 202 -1.93 15.84 0.02
C VAL A 202 -0.55 16.46 0.16
N ASN A 203 -0.34 17.65 -0.39
CA ASN A 203 0.96 18.33 -0.42
C ASN A 203 0.81 19.83 -0.14
N GLY A 204 1.52 20.39 0.84
CA GLY A 204 1.37 21.81 1.22
C GLY A 204 0.00 22.18 1.79
N ALA A 205 -0.78 21.22 2.28
CA ALA A 205 -2.24 21.34 2.42
C ALA A 205 -2.76 21.09 3.84
N THR A 206 -3.79 21.85 4.23
CA THR A 206 -4.42 21.77 5.55
C THR A 206 -5.79 21.12 5.43
N VAL A 207 -5.98 19.94 6.03
CA VAL A 207 -7.20 19.12 5.92
C VAL A 207 -7.80 18.86 7.29
N GLY A 208 -9.02 19.34 7.53
CA GLY A 208 -9.66 19.32 8.84
C GLY A 208 -11.11 18.86 8.86
N GLY A 209 -11.68 18.77 10.07
CA GLY A 209 -13.11 18.55 10.26
C GLY A 209 -13.55 17.09 10.08
N SER A 210 -14.32 16.78 9.05
CA SER A 210 -14.75 15.40 8.72
C SER A 210 -14.64 15.16 7.21
N ALA A 211 -13.59 15.73 6.62
CA ALA A 211 -13.28 15.61 5.21
C ALA A 211 -13.03 14.15 4.83
N VAL A 212 -13.54 13.74 3.67
CA VAL A 212 -13.22 12.47 3.02
C VAL A 212 -12.50 12.80 1.73
N ILE A 213 -11.29 12.29 1.55
CA ILE A 213 -10.43 12.55 0.39
C ILE A 213 -9.89 11.21 -0.14
N THR A 214 -10.12 10.93 -1.42
CA THR A 214 -9.66 9.70 -2.08
C THR A 214 -8.94 9.95 -3.41
N ALA A 215 -8.70 11.23 -3.75
CA ALA A 215 -7.99 11.68 -4.94
C ALA A 215 -6.93 12.74 -4.57
N PRO A 216 -5.98 13.06 -5.47
CA PRO A 216 -5.03 14.15 -5.28
C PRO A 216 -5.70 15.50 -5.01
N LEU A 217 -5.10 16.27 -4.10
CA LEU A 217 -5.38 17.70 -3.92
C LEU A 217 -4.35 18.54 -4.69
N PRO A 218 -4.73 19.73 -5.21
CA PRO A 218 -3.78 20.75 -5.62
C PRO A 218 -2.84 21.14 -4.47
N SER A 219 -1.62 21.59 -4.81
CA SER A 219 -0.73 22.21 -3.84
C SER A 219 -1.42 23.41 -3.17
N HIS A 220 -1.20 23.57 -1.85
CA HIS A 220 -1.79 24.63 -1.03
C HIS A 220 -3.32 24.59 -0.86
N ALA A 221 -3.98 23.47 -1.15
CA ALA A 221 -5.40 23.29 -0.85
C ALA A 221 -5.68 23.35 0.67
N VAL A 222 -6.71 24.10 1.07
CA VAL A 222 -7.16 24.17 2.47
C VAL A 222 -8.60 23.71 2.58
N VAL A 223 -8.82 22.58 3.24
CA VAL A 223 -10.09 21.85 3.27
C VAL A 223 -10.54 21.65 4.71
N VAL A 224 -11.21 22.66 5.30
CA VAL A 224 -11.73 22.56 6.68
C VAL A 224 -13.22 22.22 6.68
N GLY A 225 -13.59 21.06 7.23
CA GLY A 225 -14.98 20.71 7.50
C GLY A 225 -15.42 19.37 6.88
N PRO A 226 -16.71 19.18 6.58
CA PRO A 226 -17.24 17.90 6.11
C PRO A 226 -17.18 17.77 4.56
N ALA A 227 -15.98 17.96 4.01
CA ALA A 227 -15.68 17.85 2.57
C ALA A 227 -15.78 16.40 2.04
N HIS A 228 -15.94 16.26 0.74
CA HIS A 228 -15.98 14.97 0.05
C HIS A 228 -15.31 15.08 -1.33
N ILE A 229 -14.01 14.85 -1.37
CA ILE A 229 -13.12 14.98 -2.53
C ILE A 229 -12.75 13.59 -3.04
N THR A 230 -13.47 13.11 -4.05
CA THR A 230 -13.16 11.85 -4.74
C THR A 230 -12.52 12.07 -6.10
N HIS A 231 -12.37 13.33 -6.51
CA HIS A 231 -11.69 13.78 -7.71
C HIS A 231 -11.16 15.19 -7.49
N PHE A 232 -10.07 15.60 -8.15
CA PHE A 232 -9.49 16.94 -7.95
C PHE A 232 -10.50 18.05 -8.28
N THR A 233 -11.38 17.83 -9.26
CA THR A 233 -12.48 18.74 -9.65
C THR A 233 -13.54 18.99 -8.56
N HIS A 234 -13.56 18.20 -7.49
CA HIS A 234 -14.43 18.45 -6.32
C HIS A 234 -13.88 19.55 -5.40
N CYS A 235 -12.66 20.04 -5.68
CA CYS A 235 -11.98 21.11 -4.99
C CYS A 235 -11.50 22.15 -6.02
N PHE A 236 -11.62 23.43 -5.69
CA PHE A 236 -11.07 24.52 -6.47
C PHE A 236 -10.35 25.48 -5.52
N VAL A 237 -9.09 25.78 -5.80
CA VAL A 237 -8.25 26.66 -4.97
C VAL A 237 -7.88 27.88 -5.80
N ALA A 238 -8.17 29.08 -5.30
CA ALA A 238 -7.78 30.34 -5.90
C ALA A 238 -6.82 31.10 -4.99
N GLY A 239 -5.74 31.64 -5.58
CA GLY A 239 -4.80 32.53 -4.90
C GLY A 239 -3.60 32.89 -5.80
N PRO A 240 -2.81 33.91 -5.43
CA PRO A 240 -3.07 34.84 -4.33
C PRO A 240 -4.21 35.81 -4.69
N MET A 241 -5.19 35.96 -3.80
CA MET A 241 -6.27 36.93 -3.96
C MET A 241 -5.79 38.33 -3.62
N SER A 242 -6.57 39.38 -3.92
CA SER A 242 -6.16 40.78 -3.67
C SER A 242 -5.95 41.09 -2.19
N THR A 243 -6.59 40.31 -1.31
CA THR A 243 -6.42 40.33 0.15
C THR A 243 -5.22 39.50 0.66
N GLY A 244 -4.37 39.00 -0.23
CA GLY A 244 -3.21 38.15 0.10
C GLY A 244 -3.55 36.72 0.53
N GLY A 245 -4.83 36.35 0.60
CA GLY A 245 -5.28 35.03 1.02
C GLY A 245 -5.50 34.03 -0.12
N THR A 246 -5.63 32.75 0.24
CA THR A 246 -6.20 31.71 -0.63
C THR A 246 -7.66 31.44 -0.27
N VAL A 247 -8.44 31.05 -1.27
CA VAL A 247 -9.84 30.65 -1.14
C VAL A 247 -10.02 29.26 -1.73
N THR A 248 -10.52 28.33 -0.92
CA THR A 248 -10.83 26.97 -1.36
C THR A 248 -12.33 26.76 -1.41
N VAL A 249 -12.84 26.33 -2.55
CA VAL A 249 -14.24 25.94 -2.76
C VAL A 249 -14.29 24.42 -2.92
N TYR A 250 -15.07 23.73 -2.09
CA TYR A 250 -15.08 22.27 -2.06
C TYR A 250 -16.49 21.67 -1.96
N ARG A 251 -16.67 20.47 -2.54
CA ARG A 251 -17.92 19.70 -2.44
C ARG A 251 -18.00 19.03 -1.07
N THR A 252 -19.15 19.12 -0.42
CA THR A 252 -19.47 18.37 0.81
C THR A 252 -20.16 17.04 0.49
N HIS A 253 -20.15 16.10 1.44
CA HIS A 253 -20.88 14.83 1.37
C HIS A 253 -22.41 14.97 1.16
N LYS A 254 -23.00 16.16 1.34
CA LYS A 254 -24.41 16.46 1.05
C LYS A 254 -24.61 17.10 -0.33
N HIS A 255 -23.63 16.97 -1.22
CA HIS A 255 -23.57 17.61 -2.53
C HIS A 255 -23.79 19.14 -2.48
N LYS A 256 -23.32 19.81 -1.42
CA LYS A 256 -23.31 21.29 -1.31
C LYS A 256 -21.88 21.81 -1.44
N ALA A 257 -21.66 22.89 -2.22
CA ALA A 257 -20.38 23.59 -2.19
C ALA A 257 -20.27 24.36 -0.87
N LYS A 258 -19.07 24.34 -0.30
CA LYS A 258 -18.63 25.23 0.75
C LYS A 258 -17.44 26.05 0.26
N VAL A 259 -17.27 27.21 0.87
CA VAL A 259 -16.16 28.12 0.64
C VAL A 259 -15.43 28.24 1.97
N ASP A 260 -14.11 28.14 1.91
CA ASP A 260 -13.19 28.38 3.02
C ASP A 260 -12.20 29.45 2.57
N ALA A 261 -12.11 30.55 3.29
CA ALA A 261 -11.40 31.75 2.87
C ALA A 261 -10.63 32.36 4.05
N HIS A 262 -9.33 32.61 3.85
CA HIS A 262 -8.46 33.15 4.90
C HIS A 262 -8.76 34.61 5.27
N SER A 263 -9.52 35.32 4.43
CA SER A 263 -9.91 36.73 4.61
C SER A 263 -11.32 36.99 4.07
N PRO A 264 -12.01 38.06 4.51
CA PRO A 264 -13.28 38.48 3.93
C PRO A 264 -13.16 38.79 2.44
N LEU A 265 -14.02 38.19 1.62
CA LEU A 265 -13.98 38.32 0.16
C LEU A 265 -14.49 39.70 -0.29
N ASN A 266 -13.77 40.37 -1.18
CA ASN A 266 -14.27 41.55 -1.89
C ASN A 266 -15.33 41.17 -2.95
N THR A 267 -15.91 42.18 -3.63
CA THR A 267 -16.99 41.96 -4.62
C THR A 267 -16.55 41.15 -5.84
N HIS A 268 -15.33 41.35 -6.34
CA HIS A 268 -14.78 40.61 -7.47
C HIS A 268 -14.44 39.17 -7.08
N GLU A 269 -13.83 38.99 -5.91
CA GLU A 269 -13.50 37.67 -5.35
C GLU A 269 -14.75 36.83 -5.09
N ARG A 270 -15.87 37.44 -4.67
CA ARG A 270 -17.18 36.77 -4.57
C ARG A 270 -17.72 36.27 -5.91
N ALA A 271 -17.47 36.97 -7.01
CA ALA A 271 -17.89 36.52 -8.34
C ALA A 271 -17.09 35.29 -8.79
N ILE A 272 -15.76 35.30 -8.59
CA ILE A 272 -14.88 34.14 -8.82
C ILE A 272 -15.34 32.95 -7.97
N VAL A 273 -15.60 33.17 -6.68
CA VAL A 273 -16.07 32.14 -5.76
C VAL A 273 -17.44 31.60 -6.13
N ALA A 274 -18.39 32.44 -6.55
CA ALA A 274 -19.70 31.99 -7.01
C ALA A 274 -19.60 31.09 -8.25
N HIS A 275 -18.71 31.44 -9.19
CA HIS A 275 -18.42 30.61 -10.35
C HIS A 275 -17.76 29.28 -9.94
N ALA A 276 -16.78 29.30 -9.03
CA ALA A 276 -16.17 28.09 -8.48
C ALA A 276 -17.17 27.21 -7.72
N GLN A 277 -18.11 27.78 -6.97
CA GLN A 277 -19.19 27.04 -6.30
C GLN A 277 -20.10 26.36 -7.32
N GLN A 278 -20.43 27.05 -8.42
CA GLN A 278 -21.14 26.44 -9.54
C GLN A 278 -20.31 25.33 -10.20
N GLN A 279 -19.02 25.52 -10.47
CA GLN A 279 -18.17 24.48 -11.08
C GLN A 279 -18.02 23.22 -10.21
N VAL A 280 -17.88 23.38 -8.89
CA VAL A 280 -17.73 22.28 -7.92
C VAL A 280 -19.06 21.57 -7.66
N LEU A 281 -20.20 22.24 -7.85
CA LEU A 281 -21.55 21.66 -7.77
C LEU A 281 -22.10 21.13 -9.08
N ALA A 282 -21.66 21.68 -10.20
CA ALA A 282 -22.06 21.18 -11.50
C ALA A 282 -21.64 19.70 -11.57
N LYS A 283 -22.58 18.87 -12.02
CA LYS A 283 -22.20 17.92 -13.05
C LYS A 283 -21.70 18.78 -14.20
N ARG A 284 -20.38 19.04 -14.26
CA ARG A 284 -19.80 19.56 -15.49
C ARG A 284 -20.24 18.59 -16.59
N PRO A 285 -20.58 19.06 -17.81
CA PRO A 285 -20.54 18.13 -18.93
C PRO A 285 -19.15 17.50 -18.88
N GLU A 286 -19.11 16.18 -18.74
CA GLU A 286 -17.83 15.49 -18.86
C GLU A 286 -17.25 15.86 -20.22
N PRO A 287 -15.91 16.01 -20.35
CA PRO A 287 -15.31 16.26 -21.65
C PRO A 287 -15.89 15.22 -22.62
N PRO A 288 -16.33 15.63 -23.83
CA PRO A 288 -17.14 14.79 -24.71
C PRO A 288 -16.48 13.42 -24.81
N LEU A 289 -17.24 12.38 -24.41
CA LEU A 289 -16.72 11.04 -24.17
C LEU A 289 -15.75 10.68 -25.28
N CYS A 290 -14.56 10.22 -24.93
CA CYS A 290 -13.53 9.90 -25.91
C CYS A 290 -13.89 8.70 -26.82
N PHE A 291 -15.07 8.13 -26.59
CA PHE A 291 -15.72 7.11 -27.38
C PHE A 291 -17.26 7.27 -27.38
N GLU A 292 -17.92 6.72 -28.38
CA GLU A 292 -19.37 6.48 -28.43
C GLU A 292 -19.68 4.98 -28.45
N LEU A 293 -20.92 4.59 -28.16
CA LEU A 293 -21.38 3.21 -28.36
C LEU A 293 -21.93 3.06 -29.77
N THR A 294 -21.53 2.00 -30.46
CA THR A 294 -22.11 1.61 -31.75
C THR A 294 -23.33 0.70 -31.56
N ASP A 295 -24.13 0.54 -32.62
CA ASP A 295 -25.28 -0.40 -32.63
C ASP A 295 -24.87 -1.89 -32.48
N ARG A 296 -23.57 -2.19 -32.63
CA ARG A 296 -23.04 -3.54 -32.43
C ARG A 296 -23.00 -3.87 -30.94
N LYS A 297 -23.81 -4.83 -30.53
CA LYS A 297 -23.89 -5.35 -29.16
C LYS A 297 -23.66 -6.85 -29.08
N ARG A 298 -23.09 -7.29 -27.96
CA ARG A 298 -22.84 -8.69 -27.60
C ARG A 298 -23.50 -8.98 -26.25
N VAL A 299 -24.20 -10.12 -26.16
CA VAL A 299 -24.70 -10.64 -24.88
C VAL A 299 -23.67 -11.65 -24.37
N LEU A 300 -23.29 -11.51 -23.10
CA LEU A 300 -22.31 -12.36 -22.44
C LEU A 300 -22.99 -13.55 -21.76
N SER A 301 -22.20 -14.56 -21.37
CA SER A 301 -22.70 -15.80 -20.76
C SER A 301 -23.40 -15.60 -19.41
N ASP A 302 -23.13 -14.48 -18.72
CA ASP A 302 -23.82 -14.06 -17.50
C ASP A 302 -25.00 -13.10 -17.75
N GLY A 303 -25.43 -12.95 -19.00
CA GLY A 303 -26.57 -12.12 -19.40
C GLY A 303 -26.26 -10.62 -19.51
N THR A 304 -25.06 -10.16 -19.15
CA THR A 304 -24.66 -8.76 -19.34
C THR A 304 -24.60 -8.41 -20.83
N VAL A 305 -25.14 -7.26 -21.21
CA VAL A 305 -25.05 -6.70 -22.57
C VAL A 305 -23.90 -5.71 -22.63
N VAL A 306 -23.08 -5.80 -23.68
CA VAL A 306 -21.98 -4.87 -23.97
C VAL A 306 -22.01 -4.40 -25.42
N TYR A 307 -21.52 -3.19 -25.68
CA TYR A 307 -21.60 -2.48 -26.96
C TYR A 307 -20.19 -2.16 -27.46
N GLN A 308 -19.93 -2.37 -28.75
CA GLN A 308 -18.65 -2.01 -29.36
C GLN A 308 -18.49 -0.49 -29.39
N ILE A 309 -17.31 0.02 -29.05
CA ILE A 309 -17.02 1.46 -28.98
C ILE A 309 -16.44 2.00 -30.29
N ARG A 310 -16.59 3.32 -30.51
CA ARG A 310 -15.92 4.06 -31.58
C ARG A 310 -15.27 5.33 -31.03
N ALA A 311 -14.07 5.68 -31.45
CA ALA A 311 -13.37 6.90 -31.04
C ALA A 311 -14.10 8.14 -31.57
N THR A 312 -14.32 9.13 -30.71
CA THR A 312 -14.96 10.42 -31.07
C THR A 312 -13.95 11.50 -31.43
N ARG A 313 -12.66 11.25 -31.15
CA ARG A 313 -11.52 12.15 -31.37
C ARG A 313 -10.22 11.35 -31.45
N ASP A 314 -9.16 12.00 -31.91
CA ASP A 314 -7.81 11.45 -31.89
C ASP A 314 -7.27 11.28 -30.46
N HIS A 315 -6.41 10.30 -30.29
CA HIS A 315 -5.59 10.06 -29.10
C HIS A 315 -4.13 9.89 -29.52
N HIS A 316 -3.44 11.01 -29.74
CA HIS A 316 -2.11 11.04 -30.37
C HIS A 316 -1.03 10.19 -29.65
N TYR A 317 -1.13 10.01 -28.33
CA TYR A 317 -0.22 9.17 -27.55
C TYR A 317 -0.52 7.65 -27.63
N LEU A 318 -1.71 7.27 -28.10
CA LEU A 318 -2.18 5.87 -28.16
C LEU A 318 -2.31 5.35 -29.61
N GLY A 319 -2.00 6.18 -30.61
CA GLY A 319 -2.09 5.80 -32.03
C GLY A 319 -3.51 5.67 -32.59
N VAL A 320 -4.52 6.20 -31.89
CA VAL A 320 -5.94 6.07 -32.26
C VAL A 320 -6.43 7.35 -32.92
N THR A 321 -7.19 7.22 -34.01
CA THR A 321 -7.78 8.32 -34.79
C THR A 321 -9.30 8.40 -34.56
N ALA A 322 -9.88 9.59 -34.67
CA ALA A 322 -11.33 9.77 -34.63
C ALA A 322 -12.04 8.86 -35.66
N GLY A 323 -13.04 8.12 -35.22
CA GLY A 323 -13.79 7.16 -36.04
C GLY A 323 -13.34 5.70 -35.92
N ASP A 324 -12.16 5.43 -35.35
CA ASP A 324 -11.64 4.06 -35.14
C ASP A 324 -12.57 3.26 -34.22
N VAL A 325 -12.74 1.96 -34.53
CA VAL A 325 -13.56 1.04 -33.73
C VAL A 325 -12.70 0.28 -32.73
N GLY A 326 -13.19 0.22 -31.50
CA GLY A 326 -12.49 -0.39 -30.37
C GLY A 326 -13.14 -1.67 -29.87
N GLY A 327 -12.84 -2.00 -28.61
CA GLY A 327 -13.47 -3.08 -27.86
C GLY A 327 -14.89 -2.74 -27.40
N TRP A 328 -15.32 -3.31 -26.27
CA TRP A 328 -16.71 -3.38 -25.87
C TRP A 328 -16.92 -2.88 -24.45
N VAL A 329 -18.01 -2.15 -24.19
CA VAL A 329 -18.35 -1.71 -22.83
C VAL A 329 -19.82 -1.90 -22.50
N SER A 330 -20.17 -2.13 -21.22
CA SER A 330 -21.58 -2.25 -20.80
C SER A 330 -22.35 -0.93 -20.88
N SER A 331 -21.66 0.20 -20.72
CA SER A 331 -22.24 1.54 -20.68
C SER A 331 -21.15 2.60 -20.89
N THR A 332 -21.55 3.82 -21.27
CA THR A 332 -20.63 4.97 -21.37
C THR A 332 -20.10 5.46 -20.02
N HIS A 333 -20.88 5.27 -18.94
CA HIS A 333 -20.57 5.74 -17.58
C HIS A 333 -20.77 4.63 -16.54
N THR A 334 -20.12 4.73 -15.38
CA THR A 334 -20.37 3.92 -14.18
C THR A 334 -21.62 4.36 -13.41
N ASP A 335 -22.04 3.58 -12.40
CA ASP A 335 -23.28 3.81 -11.64
C ASP A 335 -23.26 5.17 -10.88
N ASP A 336 -22.08 5.66 -10.51
CA ASP A 336 -21.87 6.98 -9.90
C ASP A 336 -22.00 8.15 -10.90
N GLY A 337 -22.17 7.83 -12.19
CA GLY A 337 -22.32 8.78 -13.29
C GLY A 337 -21.01 9.30 -13.88
N THR A 338 -19.88 8.62 -13.64
CA THR A 338 -18.57 9.01 -14.20
C THR A 338 -18.28 8.29 -15.52
N ALA A 339 -17.66 8.95 -16.50
CA ALA A 339 -17.18 8.33 -17.74
C ALA A 339 -16.34 7.07 -17.48
N ARG A 340 -16.65 6.00 -18.22
CA ARG A 340 -16.01 4.67 -18.08
C ARG A 340 -14.59 4.63 -18.65
N ILE A 341 -14.32 5.44 -19.67
CA ILE A 341 -13.00 5.59 -20.31
C ILE A 341 -12.71 7.09 -20.44
N ILE A 342 -11.60 7.54 -19.85
CA ILE A 342 -11.15 8.95 -19.83
C ILE A 342 -9.70 9.00 -20.33
N ASP A 343 -9.45 9.73 -21.42
CA ASP A 343 -8.12 9.93 -21.99
C ASP A 343 -7.33 8.61 -22.19
N SER A 344 -8.04 7.56 -22.61
CA SER A 344 -7.56 6.18 -22.73
C SER A 344 -8.32 5.45 -23.84
N TRP A 345 -7.88 4.26 -24.24
CA TRP A 345 -8.50 3.48 -25.30
C TRP A 345 -8.66 1.98 -24.98
N VAL A 346 -9.73 1.40 -25.51
CA VAL A 346 -9.99 -0.04 -25.49
C VAL A 346 -10.11 -0.49 -26.95
N ALA A 347 -9.19 -1.34 -27.40
CA ALA A 347 -9.11 -1.86 -28.76
C ALA A 347 -9.51 -3.34 -28.85
N GLY A 348 -9.64 -3.85 -30.08
CA GLY A 348 -9.86 -5.27 -30.35
C GLY A 348 -11.19 -5.81 -29.81
N ASN A 349 -11.14 -6.91 -29.05
CA ASN A 349 -12.30 -7.59 -28.47
C ASN A 349 -12.43 -7.38 -26.95
N ALA A 350 -11.57 -6.58 -26.34
CA ALA A 350 -11.54 -6.33 -24.90
C ALA A 350 -12.89 -5.79 -24.38
N ILE A 351 -13.33 -6.26 -23.21
CA ILE A 351 -14.63 -5.94 -22.62
C ILE A 351 -14.45 -5.24 -21.27
N VAL A 352 -15.09 -4.08 -21.05
CA VAL A 352 -15.11 -3.38 -19.75
C VAL A 352 -16.54 -3.26 -19.22
N ARG A 353 -16.79 -3.76 -18.00
CA ARG A 353 -18.15 -3.77 -17.44
C ARG A 353 -18.19 -3.57 -15.93
N ASP A 354 -19.38 -3.66 -15.36
CA ASP A 354 -19.67 -3.42 -13.95
C ASP A 354 -19.16 -2.01 -13.53
N ASN A 355 -18.45 -1.84 -12.42
CA ASN A 355 -17.91 -0.53 -11.99
C ASN A 355 -16.43 -0.28 -12.37
N ALA A 356 -15.87 -1.07 -13.30
CA ALA A 356 -14.51 -0.86 -13.80
C ALA A 356 -14.37 0.44 -14.61
N ARG A 357 -13.26 1.17 -14.39
CA ARG A 357 -12.93 2.46 -15.03
C ARG A 357 -11.52 2.45 -15.59
N ILE A 358 -11.33 3.12 -16.73
CA ILE A 358 -10.03 3.32 -17.37
C ILE A 358 -9.79 4.83 -17.48
N VAL A 359 -8.64 5.30 -16.98
CA VAL A 359 -8.32 6.73 -16.88
C VAL A 359 -6.84 6.95 -17.19
N GLU A 360 -6.51 8.02 -17.90
CA GLU A 360 -5.15 8.52 -18.14
C GLU A 360 -4.26 7.55 -18.98
N GLU A 361 -3.99 7.87 -20.24
CA GLU A 361 -3.05 7.24 -21.20
C GLU A 361 -2.89 5.69 -21.16
N VAL A 362 -4.00 4.95 -21.13
CA VAL A 362 -4.01 3.47 -21.09
C VAL A 362 -4.54 2.86 -22.38
N LEU A 363 -3.94 1.75 -22.83
CA LEU A 363 -4.38 0.93 -23.96
C LEU A 363 -4.72 -0.50 -23.51
N VAL A 364 -5.95 -0.95 -23.75
CA VAL A 364 -6.40 -2.33 -23.47
C VAL A 364 -6.82 -3.00 -24.77
N GLU A 365 -6.17 -4.08 -25.19
CA GLU A 365 -6.44 -4.80 -26.44
C GLU A 365 -6.61 -6.33 -26.23
N GLY A 366 -6.57 -7.12 -27.32
CA GLY A 366 -6.83 -8.56 -27.27
C GLY A 366 -8.29 -8.93 -26.98
N ASN A 367 -8.52 -10.10 -26.37
CA ASN A 367 -9.85 -10.59 -25.98
C ASN A 367 -10.08 -10.49 -24.45
N ALA A 368 -9.67 -9.39 -23.80
CA ALA A 368 -9.80 -9.15 -22.36
C ALA A 368 -11.26 -9.04 -21.83
N VAL A 369 -11.49 -9.23 -20.51
CA VAL A 369 -12.79 -8.95 -19.83
C VAL A 369 -12.57 -8.40 -18.41
N ILE A 370 -12.83 -7.12 -18.14
CA ILE A 370 -12.55 -6.44 -16.85
C ILE A 370 -13.81 -6.23 -15.99
N LYS A 371 -13.72 -6.54 -14.68
CA LYS A 371 -14.78 -6.50 -13.66
C LYS A 371 -14.35 -5.87 -12.31
N ASP A 372 -15.32 -5.74 -11.39
CA ASP A 372 -15.21 -5.24 -10.00
C ASP A 372 -14.80 -3.75 -9.90
N GLU A 373 -13.73 -3.42 -9.19
CA GLU A 373 -13.12 -2.07 -9.11
C GLU A 373 -11.63 -2.14 -9.49
N ALA A 374 -11.25 -1.51 -10.60
CA ALA A 374 -9.88 -1.47 -11.13
C ALA A 374 -9.57 -0.08 -11.73
N TYR A 375 -8.29 0.35 -11.64
CA TYR A 375 -7.77 1.65 -12.10
C TYR A 375 -6.34 1.47 -12.66
N LEU A 376 -6.11 1.73 -13.96
CA LEU A 376 -4.82 1.57 -14.66
C LEU A 376 -4.16 2.96 -14.88
N TYR A 377 -2.89 3.22 -14.49
CA TYR A 377 -1.99 4.32 -14.98
C TYR A 377 -0.63 4.29 -14.23
N GLN A 378 0.58 4.34 -14.81
CA GLN A 378 1.06 4.76 -16.15
C GLN A 378 1.47 3.64 -17.11
N GLY A 379 1.20 3.85 -18.41
CA GLY A 379 1.82 3.19 -19.57
C GLY A 379 1.78 1.67 -19.55
N VAL A 380 0.74 1.05 -20.12
CA VAL A 380 0.57 -0.41 -20.26
C VAL A 380 -0.25 -0.73 -21.49
N VAL A 381 0.11 -1.80 -22.18
CA VAL A 381 -0.64 -2.49 -23.24
C VAL A 381 -0.93 -3.93 -22.81
N VAL A 382 -2.04 -4.53 -23.25
CA VAL A 382 -2.52 -5.88 -22.85
C VAL A 382 -3.22 -6.52 -24.04
N GLY A 383 -2.94 -7.78 -24.40
CA GLY A 383 -3.53 -8.46 -25.57
C GLY A 383 -3.92 -9.94 -25.34
N GLY A 384 -4.16 -10.70 -26.42
CA GLY A 384 -4.51 -12.15 -26.40
C GLY A 384 -5.82 -12.56 -25.70
N ASP A 385 -6.13 -13.87 -25.64
CA ASP A 385 -7.32 -14.47 -25.02
C ASP A 385 -7.43 -14.28 -23.49
N THR A 386 -7.74 -13.06 -23.01
CA THR A 386 -7.64 -12.63 -21.60
C THR A 386 -8.97 -12.56 -20.80
N VAL A 387 -8.98 -12.87 -19.49
CA VAL A 387 -10.11 -12.60 -18.57
C VAL A 387 -9.60 -11.95 -17.27
N VAL A 388 -10.23 -10.88 -16.76
CA VAL A 388 -9.81 -10.06 -15.59
C VAL A 388 -10.92 -9.99 -14.52
N GLY A 389 -10.69 -10.46 -13.29
CA GLY A 389 -11.73 -10.45 -12.24
C GLY A 389 -11.25 -10.73 -10.81
N GLY A 390 -12.02 -10.26 -9.83
CA GLY A 390 -11.58 -10.09 -8.44
C GLY A 390 -10.67 -8.87 -8.28
N SER A 391 -10.39 -8.47 -7.03
CA SER A 391 -9.60 -7.26 -6.75
C SER A 391 -8.31 -7.21 -7.58
N THR A 392 -8.12 -6.17 -8.39
CA THR A 392 -6.96 -6.04 -9.29
C THR A 392 -6.39 -4.62 -9.15
N THR A 393 -5.07 -4.46 -9.21
CA THR A 393 -4.37 -3.16 -9.14
C THR A 393 -3.26 -3.17 -10.18
N ILE A 394 -2.61 -2.03 -10.45
CA ILE A 394 -2.02 -1.69 -11.76
C ILE A 394 -0.76 -0.78 -11.57
N THR A 395 -0.10 -0.39 -12.66
CA THR A 395 1.34 -0.19 -12.88
C THR A 395 1.90 1.24 -12.80
N THR A 396 3.23 1.35 -12.97
CA THR A 396 3.88 2.41 -13.78
C THR A 396 4.95 1.79 -14.70
N GLN A 397 4.65 1.59 -16.01
CA GLN A 397 5.48 1.04 -17.12
C GLN A 397 5.34 -0.46 -17.53
N ALA A 398 4.10 -0.92 -17.83
CA ALA A 398 3.69 -2.03 -18.76
C ALA A 398 3.56 -3.53 -18.28
N GLU A 399 3.32 -4.62 -19.03
CA GLU A 399 2.63 -4.90 -20.32
C GLU A 399 2.14 -6.38 -20.36
N ILE A 400 1.39 -6.76 -21.43
CA ILE A 400 1.39 -8.09 -22.11
C ILE A 400 0.52 -9.25 -21.54
N THR A 401 0.04 -10.26 -22.30
CA THR A 401 -0.69 -10.36 -23.61
C THR A 401 -1.47 -11.72 -23.60
N GLY A 402 -1.44 -12.58 -24.63
CA GLY A 402 -1.74 -14.03 -24.58
C GLY A 402 -3.07 -14.59 -24.02
N ASN A 403 -3.14 -15.93 -23.94
CA ASN A 403 -4.27 -16.70 -23.36
C ASN A 403 -4.30 -16.57 -21.82
N ALA A 404 -4.90 -15.50 -21.29
CA ALA A 404 -4.99 -15.20 -19.85
C ALA A 404 -6.34 -15.50 -19.20
N VAL A 405 -6.34 -15.93 -17.94
CA VAL A 405 -7.53 -15.96 -17.09
C VAL A 405 -7.17 -15.57 -15.65
N LEU A 406 -7.86 -14.58 -15.07
CA LEU A 406 -7.68 -14.13 -13.68
C LEU A 406 -8.69 -14.78 -12.72
N SER A 407 -8.31 -14.79 -11.43
CA SER A 407 -9.26 -14.69 -10.32
C SER A 407 -8.60 -14.09 -9.06
N GLY A 408 -9.23 -13.08 -8.44
CA GLY A 408 -8.60 -12.26 -7.40
C GLY A 408 -8.54 -12.86 -5.98
N ALA A 409 -8.02 -12.14 -4.98
CA ALA A 409 -7.49 -10.78 -4.97
C ALA A 409 -5.99 -10.67 -5.34
N GLY A 410 -5.69 -9.80 -6.30
CA GLY A 410 -4.33 -9.42 -6.74
C GLY A 410 -3.96 -7.95 -6.46
N ARG A 411 -2.75 -7.57 -6.88
CA ARG A 411 -2.14 -6.23 -6.88
C ARG A 411 -0.87 -6.26 -7.76
N ILE A 412 -0.34 -5.09 -8.16
CA ILE A 412 0.67 -4.96 -9.23
C ILE A 412 1.65 -3.79 -8.93
N TYR A 413 2.90 -3.90 -9.43
CA TYR A 413 4.02 -2.91 -9.53
C TYR A 413 4.79 -2.44 -8.28
N PRO A 414 6.03 -1.90 -8.45
CA PRO A 414 6.78 -1.59 -9.71
C PRO A 414 8.12 -2.34 -9.93
N TYR A 415 8.65 -2.62 -11.14
CA TYR A 415 8.29 -2.35 -12.56
C TYR A 415 8.29 -3.70 -13.36
N VAL A 416 7.41 -3.97 -14.35
CA VAL A 416 7.05 -5.35 -14.84
C VAL A 416 6.99 -5.46 -16.38
N PHE A 417 7.00 -6.68 -16.92
CA PHE A 417 6.48 -7.13 -18.24
C PHE A 417 6.05 -8.64 -18.11
N ALA A 418 5.09 -9.19 -18.90
CA ALA A 418 4.46 -10.53 -18.69
C ALA A 418 5.00 -11.68 -19.62
N GLU A 419 4.56 -12.97 -19.60
CA GLU A 419 3.31 -13.53 -20.20
C GLU A 419 3.05 -15.06 -19.93
N LEU A 420 2.08 -15.45 -19.06
CA LEU A 420 1.06 -16.54 -19.22
C LEU A 420 1.49 -18.03 -19.50
N THR A 421 0.63 -19.08 -19.59
CA THR A 421 -0.85 -19.25 -19.72
C THR A 421 -1.40 -20.35 -18.80
N GLY A 422 -2.66 -20.23 -18.35
CA GLY A 422 -3.33 -21.19 -17.46
C GLY A 422 -4.07 -20.54 -16.27
N PRO A 423 -5.06 -21.21 -15.64
CA PRO A 423 -5.89 -20.64 -14.59
C PRO A 423 -5.17 -20.62 -13.23
N ILE A 424 -5.13 -19.46 -12.57
CA ILE A 424 -4.49 -19.28 -11.26
C ILE A 424 -5.53 -18.88 -10.19
N PRO A 425 -5.98 -19.82 -9.35
CA PRO A 425 -6.81 -19.51 -8.18
C PRO A 425 -5.94 -19.08 -6.97
N ASP A 426 -6.29 -17.95 -6.34
CA ASP A 426 -5.68 -17.40 -5.10
C ASP A 426 -4.19 -16.97 -5.23
N ALA A 427 -3.85 -16.34 -6.36
CA ALA A 427 -2.51 -15.84 -6.68
C ALA A 427 -1.98 -14.73 -5.73
N CYS A 428 -0.65 -14.62 -5.65
CA CYS A 428 0.04 -13.45 -5.08
C CYS A 428 1.43 -13.30 -5.73
N LEU A 429 1.49 -12.57 -6.84
CA LEU A 429 2.71 -12.40 -7.62
C LEU A 429 3.35 -11.05 -7.27
N TYR A 430 4.58 -11.08 -6.76
CA TYR A 430 5.36 -9.90 -6.39
C TYR A 430 6.56 -9.68 -7.31
N THR A 431 7.15 -10.76 -7.84
CA THR A 431 8.17 -10.73 -8.89
C THR A 431 7.81 -11.72 -10.01
N VAL A 432 8.58 -11.70 -11.09
CA VAL A 432 8.46 -12.67 -12.20
C VAL A 432 8.71 -14.11 -11.76
N ASP A 433 9.37 -14.34 -10.62
CA ASP A 433 9.75 -15.67 -10.12
C ASP A 433 8.59 -16.46 -9.48
N ASP A 434 7.47 -15.80 -9.16
CA ASP A 434 6.31 -16.40 -8.49
C ASP A 434 5.43 -17.27 -9.43
N HIS A 435 5.76 -17.32 -10.73
CA HIS A 435 5.11 -18.16 -11.75
C HIS A 435 6.16 -18.73 -12.72
N ARG A 436 6.03 -20.00 -13.11
CA ARG A 436 6.90 -20.65 -14.12
C ARG A 436 6.07 -21.50 -15.08
N LEU A 437 6.38 -21.36 -16.38
CA LEU A 437 5.90 -22.23 -17.47
C LEU A 437 7.05 -23.16 -17.89
N LEU A 438 6.76 -24.46 -18.00
CA LEU A 438 7.70 -25.52 -18.41
C LEU A 438 7.00 -26.45 -19.42
N GLU A 439 7.78 -27.23 -20.15
CA GLU A 439 7.28 -28.34 -20.96
C GLU A 439 7.85 -29.65 -20.40
N VAL A 440 6.97 -30.58 -20.03
CA VAL A 440 7.32 -31.88 -19.43
C VAL A 440 6.73 -32.97 -20.30
N GLU A 441 7.58 -33.84 -20.87
CA GLU A 441 7.16 -34.97 -21.73
C GLU A 441 6.20 -34.56 -22.88
N GLY A 442 6.36 -33.35 -23.43
CA GLY A 442 5.52 -32.80 -24.50
C GLY A 442 4.21 -32.12 -24.05
N VAL A 443 4.00 -31.98 -22.74
CA VAL A 443 2.86 -31.29 -22.14
C VAL A 443 3.32 -29.99 -21.50
N GLN A 444 2.66 -28.87 -21.81
CA GLN A 444 2.92 -27.61 -21.11
C GLN A 444 2.37 -27.65 -19.68
N VAL A 445 3.17 -27.19 -18.73
CA VAL A 445 2.88 -27.21 -17.28
C VAL A 445 3.16 -25.84 -16.70
N THR A 446 2.21 -25.31 -15.92
CA THR A 446 2.44 -24.12 -15.11
C THR A 446 2.53 -24.45 -13.63
N VAL A 447 3.46 -23.76 -12.95
CA VAL A 447 3.65 -23.83 -11.50
C VAL A 447 3.56 -22.41 -10.94
N THR A 448 2.64 -22.17 -10.01
CA THR A 448 2.34 -20.80 -9.53
C THR A 448 2.26 -20.72 -8.01
N ARG A 449 2.80 -19.66 -7.40
CA ARG A 449 2.79 -19.45 -5.95
C ARG A 449 1.46 -18.85 -5.47
N THR A 450 0.80 -19.54 -4.55
CA THR A 450 -0.44 -19.06 -3.87
C THR A 450 -0.14 -18.15 -2.68
N ARG A 451 -1.13 -17.39 -2.20
CA ARG A 451 -1.02 -16.56 -0.96
C ARG A 451 -0.56 -17.30 0.30
N LYS A 452 -0.64 -18.63 0.34
CA LYS A 452 -0.17 -19.47 1.45
C LYS A 452 1.24 -20.03 1.22
N ASN A 453 1.98 -19.47 0.27
CA ASN A 453 3.32 -19.92 -0.15
C ASN A 453 3.38 -21.37 -0.66
N ARG A 454 2.24 -21.92 -1.10
CA ARG A 454 2.16 -23.27 -1.69
C ARG A 454 2.10 -23.17 -3.21
N ALA A 455 2.70 -24.14 -3.90
CA ALA A 455 2.58 -24.27 -5.34
C ALA A 455 1.16 -24.73 -5.75
N HIS A 456 0.64 -24.12 -6.81
CA HIS A 456 -0.47 -24.59 -7.61
C HIS A 456 0.09 -25.07 -8.95
N ILE A 457 -0.36 -26.23 -9.44
CA ILE A 457 0.16 -26.85 -10.66
C ILE A 457 -1.02 -27.12 -11.60
N ALA A 458 -0.88 -26.73 -12.86
CA ALA A 458 -1.83 -27.04 -13.93
C ALA A 458 -1.08 -27.55 -15.18
N TYR A 459 -1.77 -28.38 -15.95
CA TYR A 459 -1.26 -29.06 -17.15
C TYR A 459 -2.17 -28.70 -18.33
N LEU A 460 -1.60 -28.40 -19.50
CA LEU A 460 -2.33 -28.17 -20.73
C LEU A 460 -2.70 -29.51 -21.38
N ASP A 461 -4.00 -29.77 -21.51
CA ASP A 461 -4.51 -30.84 -22.36
C ASP A 461 -4.32 -30.43 -23.83
N THR A 462 -3.50 -31.20 -24.55
CA THR A 462 -3.13 -30.92 -25.95
C THR A 462 -4.23 -31.27 -26.96
N GLU A 463 -5.24 -32.06 -26.58
CA GLU A 463 -6.41 -32.31 -27.41
C GLU A 463 -7.45 -31.20 -27.23
N THR A 464 -7.83 -30.91 -25.98
CA THR A 464 -8.90 -29.94 -25.70
C THR A 464 -8.43 -28.49 -25.64
N HIS A 465 -7.11 -28.25 -25.57
CA HIS A 465 -6.48 -26.94 -25.33
C HIS A 465 -6.98 -26.28 -24.03
N THR A 466 -7.36 -27.09 -23.04
CA THR A 466 -7.81 -26.62 -21.72
C THR A 466 -6.82 -27.00 -20.63
N TRP A 467 -6.78 -26.22 -19.55
CA TRP A 467 -5.88 -26.44 -18.43
C TRP A 467 -6.55 -27.24 -17.31
N SER A 468 -5.87 -28.28 -16.83
CA SER A 468 -6.34 -29.22 -15.80
C SER A 468 -5.38 -29.26 -14.61
N THR A 469 -5.91 -29.42 -13.39
CA THR A 469 -5.10 -29.67 -12.18
C THR A 469 -4.83 -31.16 -11.94
N ARG A 470 -5.36 -32.06 -12.79
CA ARG A 470 -5.03 -33.49 -12.77
C ARG A 470 -3.81 -33.73 -13.65
N SER A 471 -2.77 -34.35 -13.09
CA SER A 471 -1.60 -34.82 -13.83
C SER A 471 -2.04 -35.82 -14.92
N PRO A 472 -1.59 -35.66 -16.18
CA PRO A 472 -1.73 -36.68 -17.22
C PRO A 472 -0.74 -37.85 -17.02
N PHE A 473 0.36 -37.61 -16.29
CA PHE A 473 1.42 -38.59 -16.04
C PHE A 473 1.01 -39.63 -14.99
N ALA A 474 1.38 -40.89 -15.23
CA ALA A 474 1.16 -42.00 -14.31
C ALA A 474 2.32 -42.13 -13.31
N GLY A 475 2.13 -41.67 -12.08
CA GLY A 475 3.13 -41.80 -11.02
C GLY A 475 3.21 -40.56 -10.11
N PRO A 476 4.34 -40.38 -9.38
CA PRO A 476 4.61 -39.17 -8.60
C PRO A 476 4.90 -37.96 -9.51
N LEU A 477 4.91 -36.76 -8.92
CA LEU A 477 5.28 -35.51 -9.61
C LEU A 477 6.65 -35.60 -10.30
N HIS A 478 6.72 -35.11 -11.54
CA HIS A 478 7.95 -35.06 -12.33
C HIS A 478 9.07 -34.30 -11.57
N PRO A 479 10.34 -34.74 -11.62
CA PRO A 479 11.42 -34.16 -10.80
C PRO A 479 11.62 -32.65 -10.94
N GLU A 480 11.41 -32.09 -12.12
CA GLU A 480 11.55 -30.65 -12.38
C GLU A 480 10.46 -29.82 -11.69
N ILE A 481 9.20 -30.28 -11.77
CA ILE A 481 8.08 -29.67 -11.05
C ILE A 481 8.34 -29.77 -9.55
N LEU A 482 8.80 -30.93 -9.07
CA LEU A 482 9.12 -31.17 -7.67
C LEU A 482 10.28 -30.29 -7.17
N ALA A 483 11.25 -29.95 -8.02
CA ALA A 483 12.33 -29.02 -7.68
C ALA A 483 11.80 -27.61 -7.41
N ILE A 484 10.91 -27.08 -8.26
CA ILE A 484 10.27 -25.77 -8.08
C ILE A 484 9.38 -25.75 -6.83
N VAL A 485 8.59 -26.81 -6.61
CA VAL A 485 7.80 -26.96 -5.38
C VAL A 485 8.70 -26.93 -4.14
N ARG A 486 9.81 -27.67 -4.15
CA ARG A 486 10.79 -27.70 -3.05
C ARG A 486 11.51 -26.37 -2.86
N GLU A 487 11.82 -25.63 -3.92
CA GLU A 487 12.40 -24.28 -3.83
C GLU A 487 11.46 -23.36 -3.01
N TRP A 488 10.16 -23.45 -3.25
CA TRP A 488 9.14 -22.59 -2.63
C TRP A 488 8.69 -23.08 -1.23
N GLU A 489 8.77 -24.39 -0.98
CA GLU A 489 8.57 -24.97 0.36
C GLU A 489 9.81 -24.81 1.25
N CYS A 490 11.03 -24.91 0.72
CA CYS A 490 12.26 -24.66 1.48
C CYS A 490 12.44 -23.18 1.84
N THR A 491 11.97 -22.25 1.02
CA THR A 491 11.94 -20.81 1.37
C THR A 491 10.90 -20.49 2.47
N CYS A 492 10.04 -21.43 2.85
CA CYS A 492 9.27 -21.35 4.09
C CYS A 492 10.10 -21.71 5.35
N ASN A 493 11.23 -22.42 5.20
CA ASN A 493 12.17 -22.77 6.28
C ASN A 493 13.46 -21.91 6.27
N LEU A 494 13.86 -21.37 5.12
CA LEU A 494 14.96 -20.42 4.97
C LEU A 494 14.41 -19.00 4.77
N GLY A 495 14.10 -18.34 5.88
CA GLY A 495 13.58 -16.98 5.92
C GLY A 495 14.65 -15.91 5.62
N VAL A 496 15.30 -15.98 4.46
CA VAL A 496 16.21 -14.95 3.94
C VAL A 496 16.12 -14.90 2.41
N PHE A 497 15.65 -13.78 1.86
CA PHE A 497 16.16 -13.28 0.58
C PHE A 497 16.89 -11.97 0.84
N VAL A 498 18.21 -12.02 0.64
CA VAL A 498 19.04 -10.83 0.51
C VAL A 498 18.85 -10.34 -0.92
N ASN A 499 18.43 -9.08 -1.07
CA ASN A 499 18.82 -8.27 -2.22
C ASN A 499 19.50 -7.03 -1.65
N GLN A 500 20.82 -7.10 -1.52
CA GLN A 500 21.63 -5.89 -1.49
C GLN A 500 21.72 -5.35 -2.92
N PRO A 501 21.69 -4.02 -3.11
CA PRO A 501 22.10 -3.45 -4.38
C PRO A 501 23.62 -3.56 -4.49
N GLU A 502 24.13 -4.38 -5.40
CA GLU A 502 25.52 -4.21 -5.85
C GLU A 502 25.65 -2.89 -6.63
N PRO A 503 26.78 -2.17 -6.51
CA PRO A 503 26.95 -0.88 -7.14
C PRO A 503 27.29 -1.01 -8.63
N PHE A 504 26.76 -0.09 -9.45
CA PHE A 504 27.14 0.05 -10.85
C PHE A 504 28.66 0.21 -11.01
N ARG A 505 29.28 -0.76 -11.68
CA ARG A 505 30.50 -0.67 -12.49
C ARG A 505 30.31 -1.61 -13.69
N THR A 506 30.78 -1.30 -14.90
CA THR A 506 31.75 -0.26 -15.31
C THR A 506 31.13 0.79 -16.23
#